data_AF-A0A4Y2UKA3-F1
#
_entry.id   AF-A0A4Y2UKA3-F1
#
_cell.length_a   1.000
_cell.length_b   1.000
_cell.length_c   1.000
_cell.angle_alpha   90.00
_cell.angle_beta   90.00
_cell.angle_gamma   90.00
#
_symmetry.space_group_name_H-M   'P 1'
#
loop_
_entity.id
_entity.type
_entity.pdbx_description
1 polymer ?
#
loop_
_entity_poly.entity_id
_entity_poly.type
_entity_poly.pdbx_seq_one_letter_code
_entity_poly.pdbx_strand_id
1 'polypeptide(L)'
;MNTDDEPIAKRRRMTKERKTRWLARQIQESLDRIRAVDAAAYRRRIEAETPAQSQALRERNAEAHHIVRDRQSQRIRDKAIHFIEAQVETDNCEPMNIICQFCKSKNFAAERPSDGKFTSCCRKRENQIREALRCTR
;
A
#
# COMPACT_ATOMS: atom_id res chain seq x y z
N MET A 1 -29.73 30.66 38.23
CA MET A 1 -28.76 29.66 37.71
C MET A 1 -27.90 29.25 38.89
N ASN A 2 -28.01 28.00 39.38
CA ASN A 2 -27.27 27.55 40.57
C ASN A 2 -25.85 27.13 40.19
N THR A 3 -24.87 27.94 40.58
CA THR A 3 -23.43 27.74 40.34
C THR A 3 -22.78 26.75 41.32
N ASP A 4 -23.50 26.33 42.37
CA ASP A 4 -23.01 25.42 43.42
C ASP A 4 -23.07 23.93 43.02
N ASP A 5 -23.82 23.58 41.98
CA ASP A 5 -23.93 22.20 41.46
C ASP A 5 -22.73 21.80 40.59
N GLU A 6 -22.04 22.78 40.01
CA GLU A 6 -20.89 22.57 39.11
C GLU A 6 -19.68 21.88 39.79
N PRO A 7 -19.25 22.26 41.00
CA PRO A 7 -18.20 21.54 41.73
C PRO A 7 -18.62 20.14 42.21
N ILE A 8 -19.91 19.88 42.39
CA ILE A 8 -20.43 18.54 42.76
C ILE A 8 -20.47 17.64 41.51
N ALA A 9 -20.95 18.16 40.38
CA ALA A 9 -20.97 17.46 39.10
C ALA A 9 -19.55 17.08 38.64
N LYS A 10 -18.59 18.00 38.77
CA LYS A 10 -17.17 17.75 38.46
C LYS A 10 -16.58 16.62 39.31
N ARG A 11 -16.84 16.62 40.62
CA ARG A 11 -16.40 15.54 41.53
C ARG A 11 -17.00 14.19 41.14
N ARG A 12 -18.31 14.13 40.84
CA ARG A 12 -18.99 12.91 40.38
C ARG A 12 -18.40 12.39 39.07
N ARG A 13 -18.10 13.27 38.12
CA ARG A 13 -17.45 12.91 36.84
C ARG A 13 -16.06 12.29 37.08
N MET A 14 -15.22 12.92 37.88
CA MET A 14 -13.87 12.41 38.18
C MET A 14 -13.88 11.04 38.86
N THR A 15 -14.83 10.79 39.76
CA THR A 15 -14.99 9.48 40.40
C THR A 15 -15.43 8.41 39.41
N LYS A 16 -16.38 8.72 38.52
CA LYS A 16 -16.79 7.82 37.43
C LYS A 16 -15.61 7.49 36.51
N GLU A 17 -14.86 8.51 36.08
CA GLU A 17 -13.67 8.31 35.23
C GLU A 17 -12.58 7.49 35.92
N ARG A 18 -12.37 7.68 37.22
CA ARG A 18 -11.40 6.85 37.97
C ARG A 18 -11.84 5.39 38.02
N LYS A 19 -13.13 5.13 38.23
CA LYS A 19 -13.69 3.78 38.24
C LYS A 19 -13.62 3.12 36.87
N THR A 20 -13.93 3.84 35.79
CA THR A 20 -13.82 3.30 34.42
C THR A 20 -12.37 2.98 34.06
N ARG A 21 -11.40 3.85 34.39
CA ARG A 21 -9.97 3.58 34.16
C ARG A 21 -9.47 2.39 34.99
N TRP A 22 -9.97 2.22 36.21
CA TRP A 22 -9.63 1.06 37.03
C TRP A 22 -10.18 -0.25 36.42
N LEU A 23 -11.46 -0.27 36.02
CA LEU A 23 -12.05 -1.43 35.35
C LEU A 23 -11.38 -1.75 34.02
N ALA A 24 -11.09 -0.73 33.21
CA ALA A 24 -10.40 -0.91 31.94
C ALA A 24 -9.02 -1.54 32.12
N ARG A 25 -8.26 -1.14 33.16
CA ARG A 25 -6.99 -1.79 33.51
C ARG A 25 -7.18 -3.24 33.89
N GLN A 26 -8.17 -3.56 34.72
CA GLN A 26 -8.45 -4.94 35.12
C GLN A 26 -8.85 -5.83 33.94
N ILE A 27 -9.68 -5.30 33.03
CA ILE A 27 -10.04 -5.99 31.78
C ILE A 27 -8.80 -6.19 30.92
N GLN A 28 -7.97 -5.16 30.76
CA GLN A 28 -6.76 -5.24 29.96
C GLN A 28 -5.76 -6.25 30.52
N GLU A 29 -5.51 -6.22 31.83
CA GLU A 29 -4.64 -7.19 32.51
C GLU A 29 -5.16 -8.63 32.35
N SER A 30 -6.47 -8.83 32.44
CA SER A 30 -7.09 -10.13 32.19
C SER A 30 -6.88 -10.60 30.75
N LEU A 31 -7.08 -9.71 29.77
CA LEU A 31 -6.83 -10.02 28.36
C LEU A 31 -5.36 -10.33 28.09
N ASP A 32 -4.45 -9.58 28.71
CA ASP A 32 -3.02 -9.77 28.53
C ASP A 32 -2.55 -11.10 29.14
N ARG A 33 -3.14 -11.54 30.25
CA ARG A 33 -2.90 -12.89 30.79
C ARG A 33 -3.37 -13.98 29.85
N ILE A 34 -4.56 -13.85 29.27
CA ILE A 34 -5.09 -14.81 28.28
C ILE A 34 -4.15 -14.88 27.08
N ARG A 35 -3.78 -13.73 26.52
CA ARG A 35 -2.83 -13.63 25.40
C ARG A 35 -1.48 -14.25 25.74
N ALA A 36 -0.96 -14.05 26.95
CA ALA A 36 0.30 -14.63 27.38
C ALA A 36 0.23 -16.16 27.46
N VAL A 37 -0.88 -16.71 27.96
CA VAL A 37 -1.14 -18.16 28.01
C VAL A 37 -1.25 -18.73 26.59
N ASP A 38 -2.03 -18.09 25.72
CA ASP A 38 -2.21 -18.51 24.33
C ASP A 38 -0.90 -18.47 23.55
N ALA A 39 -0.10 -17.42 23.74
CA ALA A 39 1.22 -17.30 23.12
C ALA A 39 2.17 -18.40 23.63
N ALA A 40 2.12 -18.75 24.92
CA ALA A 40 2.91 -19.84 25.47
C ALA A 40 2.46 -21.21 24.92
N ALA A 41 1.15 -21.44 24.83
CA ALA A 41 0.59 -22.66 24.24
C ALA A 41 0.95 -22.79 22.75
N TYR A 42 0.88 -21.68 22.01
CA TYR A 42 1.29 -21.62 20.61
C TYR A 42 2.77 -21.98 20.43
N ARG A 43 3.67 -21.40 21.25
CA ARG A 43 5.11 -21.74 21.21
C ARG A 43 5.36 -23.22 21.42
N ARG A 44 4.76 -23.82 22.46
CA ARG A 44 4.87 -25.26 22.72
C ARG A 44 4.37 -26.09 21.54
N ARG A 45 3.30 -25.67 20.87
CA ARG A 45 2.78 -26.36 19.70
C ARG A 45 3.75 -26.32 18.52
N ILE A 46 4.39 -25.17 18.28
CA ILE A 46 5.39 -25.03 17.20
C ILE A 46 6.63 -25.87 17.50
N GLU A 47 7.11 -25.87 18.74
CA GLU A 47 8.26 -26.67 19.16
C GLU A 47 8.02 -28.19 19.02
N ALA A 48 6.78 -28.64 19.26
CA ALA A 48 6.38 -30.03 19.13
C ALA A 48 5.89 -30.41 17.71
N GLU A 49 5.77 -29.44 16.79
CA GLU A 49 5.24 -29.69 15.45
C GLU A 49 6.26 -30.43 14.59
N THR A 50 5.83 -31.52 13.96
CA THR A 50 6.70 -32.25 13.03
C THR A 50 6.84 -31.49 11.70
N PRO A 51 7.95 -31.67 10.96
CA PRO A 51 8.12 -31.02 9.66
C PRO A 51 6.97 -31.28 8.68
N ALA A 52 6.40 -32.49 8.68
CA ALA A 52 5.27 -32.87 7.84
C ALA A 52 3.98 -32.10 8.22
N GLN A 53 3.72 -31.92 9.51
CA GLN A 53 2.58 -31.13 9.99
C GLN A 53 2.74 -29.65 9.64
N SER A 54 3.95 -29.10 9.83
CA SER A 54 4.25 -27.72 9.48
C SER A 54 4.06 -27.47 7.98
N GLN A 55 4.51 -28.42 7.15
CA GLN A 55 4.31 -28.35 5.69
C GLN A 55 2.82 -28.39 5.31
N ALA A 56 2.06 -29.33 5.85
CA ALA A 56 0.62 -29.42 5.61
C ALA A 56 -0.16 -28.18 6.09
N LEU A 57 0.30 -27.51 7.16
CA LEU A 57 -0.27 -26.23 7.60
C LEU A 57 0.05 -25.11 6.61
N ARG A 58 1.28 -25.02 6.10
CA ARG A 58 1.68 -24.02 5.10
C ARG A 58 0.88 -24.17 3.81
N GLU A 59 0.67 -25.40 3.35
CA GLU A 59 -0.12 -25.70 2.15
C GLU A 59 -1.58 -25.27 2.32
N ARG A 60 -2.22 -25.62 3.44
CA ARG A 60 -3.59 -25.16 3.74
C ARG A 60 -3.71 -23.64 3.81
N ASN A 61 -2.74 -22.97 4.42
CA ASN A 61 -2.73 -21.51 4.48
C ASN A 61 -2.54 -20.91 3.08
N ALA A 62 -1.62 -21.47 2.27
CA ALA A 62 -1.40 -21.03 0.90
C ALA A 62 -2.65 -21.20 0.04
N GLU A 63 -3.37 -22.32 0.17
CA GLU A 63 -4.63 -22.58 -0.52
C GLU A 63 -5.71 -21.57 -0.11
N ALA A 64 -5.87 -21.31 1.20
CA ALA A 64 -6.81 -20.31 1.69
C ALA A 64 -6.50 -18.91 1.12
N HIS A 65 -5.22 -18.53 1.08
CA HIS A 65 -4.78 -17.28 0.46
C HIS A 65 -5.08 -17.25 -1.05
N HIS A 66 -4.85 -18.37 -1.75
CA HIS A 66 -5.15 -18.51 -3.16
C HIS A 66 -6.63 -18.28 -3.44
N ILE A 67 -7.52 -18.92 -2.67
CA ILE A 67 -8.98 -18.76 -2.79
C ILE A 67 -9.41 -17.30 -2.61
N VAL A 68 -8.87 -16.60 -1.62
CA VAL A 68 -9.18 -15.18 -1.38
C VAL A 68 -8.73 -14.32 -2.56
N ARG A 69 -7.51 -14.55 -3.06
CA ARG A 69 -6.96 -13.84 -4.22
C ARG A 69 -7.77 -14.08 -5.49
N ASP A 70 -8.18 -15.33 -5.73
CA ASP A 70 -8.98 -15.70 -6.89
C ASP A 70 -10.34 -15.03 -6.85
N ARG A 71 -11.00 -15.05 -5.69
CA ARG A 71 -12.28 -14.35 -5.50
C ARG A 71 -12.13 -12.85 -5.75
N GLN A 72 -11.05 -12.23 -5.26
CA GLN A 72 -10.79 -10.83 -5.52
C GLN A 72 -10.56 -10.56 -7.01
N SER A 73 -9.76 -11.40 -7.67
CA SER A 73 -9.47 -11.28 -9.10
C SER A 73 -10.73 -11.47 -9.94
N GLN A 74 -11.61 -12.40 -9.56
CA GLN A 74 -12.90 -12.60 -10.20
C GLN A 74 -13.78 -11.37 -10.05
N ARG A 75 -13.88 -10.79 -8.85
CA ARG A 75 -14.63 -9.54 -8.64
C ARG A 75 -14.10 -8.38 -9.48
N ILE A 76 -12.80 -8.34 -9.77
CA ILE A 76 -12.21 -7.35 -10.67
C ILE A 76 -12.62 -7.63 -12.11
N ARG A 77 -12.56 -8.89 -12.57
CA ARG A 77 -13.02 -9.29 -13.91
C ARG A 77 -14.50 -8.99 -14.11
N ASP A 78 -15.35 -9.34 -13.15
CA ASP A 78 -16.80 -9.11 -13.23
C ASP A 78 -17.15 -7.61 -13.25
N LYS A 79 -16.28 -6.76 -12.66
CA LYS A 79 -16.42 -5.30 -12.67
C LYS A 79 -15.70 -4.62 -13.82
N ALA A 80 -14.82 -5.33 -14.52
CA ALA A 80 -14.05 -4.76 -15.61
C ALA A 80 -15.03 -4.40 -16.72
N ILE A 81 -15.14 -3.11 -17.01
CA ILE A 81 -15.94 -2.57 -18.10
C ILE A 81 -15.46 -3.25 -19.38
N HIS A 82 -16.39 -3.79 -20.17
CA HIS A 82 -16.08 -4.32 -21.49
C HIS A 82 -15.52 -3.18 -22.36
N PHE A 83 -14.19 -3.11 -22.42
CA PHE A 83 -13.48 -2.16 -23.26
C PHE A 83 -13.76 -2.50 -24.72
N ILE A 84 -14.50 -1.62 -25.39
CA ILE A 84 -14.76 -1.72 -26.82
C ILE A 84 -13.78 -0.77 -27.49
N GLU A 85 -12.74 -1.33 -28.09
CA GLU A 85 -11.68 -0.58 -28.78
C GLU A 85 -12.24 0.39 -29.84
N ALA A 86 -13.33 -0.01 -30.51
CA ALA A 86 -14.02 0.82 -31.51
C ALA A 86 -14.71 2.08 -30.93
N GLN A 87 -14.88 2.18 -29.61
CA GLN A 87 -15.43 3.38 -28.94
C GLN A 87 -14.34 4.34 -28.46
N VAL A 88 -13.06 3.98 -28.58
CA VAL A 88 -11.96 4.86 -28.21
C VAL A 88 -11.73 5.83 -29.36
N GLU A 89 -11.85 7.12 -29.08
CA GLU A 89 -11.43 8.16 -30.02
C GLU A 89 -9.94 7.96 -30.34
N THR A 90 -9.65 7.79 -31.63
CA THR A 90 -8.28 7.64 -32.10
C THR A 90 -7.64 9.01 -32.23
N ASP A 91 -6.80 9.36 -31.26
CA ASP A 91 -5.91 10.49 -31.41
C ASP A 91 -4.82 10.14 -32.42
N ASN A 92 -4.94 10.71 -33.62
CA ASN A 92 -3.93 10.61 -34.64
C ASN A 92 -2.75 11.50 -34.25
N CYS A 93 -1.70 10.90 -33.70
CA CYS A 93 -0.43 11.59 -33.54
C CYS A 93 0.05 11.99 -34.95
N GLU A 94 0.16 13.29 -35.20
CA GLU A 94 0.66 13.87 -36.45
C GLU A 94 2.02 13.27 -36.86
N PRO A 95 2.51 13.49 -38.09
CA PRO A 95 3.81 12.96 -38.49
C PRO A 95 4.94 13.33 -37.50
N MET A 96 5.74 12.34 -37.12
CA MET A 96 6.91 12.52 -36.24
C MET A 96 8.05 13.22 -36.99
N ASN A 97 7.89 14.53 -37.22
CA ASN A 97 8.76 15.34 -38.09
C ASN A 97 9.54 16.43 -37.34
N ILE A 98 9.26 16.65 -36.04
CA ILE A 98 9.98 17.65 -35.25
C ILE A 98 11.28 17.07 -34.73
N ILE A 99 12.39 17.67 -35.14
CA ILE A 99 13.73 17.23 -34.73
C ILE A 99 14.13 17.93 -33.43
N CYS A 100 14.48 17.16 -32.40
CA CYS A 100 15.06 17.71 -31.18
C CYS A 100 16.40 18.40 -31.51
N GLN A 101 16.56 19.64 -31.07
CA GLN A 101 17.77 20.43 -31.38
C GLN A 101 19.03 19.82 -30.79
N PHE A 102 18.91 19.15 -29.63
CA PHE A 102 20.02 18.56 -28.87
C PHE A 102 20.38 17.16 -29.34
N CYS A 103 19.41 16.24 -29.32
CA CYS A 103 19.66 14.82 -29.58
C CYS A 103 19.41 14.38 -31.03
N LYS A 104 18.88 15.28 -31.88
CA LYS A 104 18.48 15.04 -33.27
C LYS A 104 17.46 13.91 -33.48
N SER A 105 16.79 13.43 -32.43
CA SER A 105 15.67 12.51 -32.58
C SER A 105 14.48 13.20 -33.24
N LYS A 106 13.66 12.44 -33.96
CA LYS A 106 12.35 12.87 -34.44
C LYS A 106 11.32 12.67 -33.31
N ASN A 107 10.42 13.62 -33.13
CA ASN A 107 9.34 13.61 -32.14
C ASN A 107 8.07 14.21 -32.76
N PHE A 108 6.94 14.06 -32.07
CA PHE A 108 5.66 14.66 -32.46
C PHE A 108 5.64 16.17 -32.20
N ALA A 109 4.92 16.92 -33.03
CA ALA A 109 4.79 18.37 -32.85
C ALA A 109 4.05 18.75 -31.56
N ALA A 110 3.00 18.01 -31.22
CA ALA A 110 2.23 18.19 -29.99
C ALA A 110 3.06 18.03 -28.71
N GLU A 111 4.14 17.25 -28.76
CA GLU A 111 5.03 17.01 -27.62
C GLU A 111 6.16 18.04 -27.51
N ARG A 112 6.24 19.02 -28.43
CA ARG A 112 7.35 19.98 -28.49
C ARG A 112 7.28 20.95 -27.30
N PRO A 113 8.23 20.90 -26.35
CA PRO A 113 8.26 21.85 -25.25
C PRO A 113 8.80 23.21 -25.71
N SER A 114 8.43 24.27 -24.99
CA SER A 114 8.78 25.66 -25.32
C SER A 114 10.29 25.91 -25.34
N ASP A 115 11.05 25.17 -24.53
CA ASP A 115 12.50 25.22 -24.42
C ASP A 115 13.24 24.38 -25.49
N GLY A 116 12.51 23.65 -26.34
CA GLY A 116 13.06 22.77 -27.38
C GLY A 116 13.74 21.49 -26.85
N LYS A 117 13.68 21.22 -25.54
CA LYS A 117 14.28 20.05 -24.90
C LYS A 117 13.24 19.00 -24.59
N PHE A 118 13.14 17.99 -25.45
CA PHE A 118 12.31 16.82 -25.17
C PHE A 118 12.88 16.06 -23.97
N THR A 119 12.14 16.02 -22.86
CA THR A 119 12.57 15.41 -21.59
C THR A 119 12.83 13.91 -21.70
N SER A 120 12.06 13.22 -22.57
CA SER A 120 12.21 11.79 -22.89
C SER A 120 13.48 11.49 -23.68
N CYS A 121 13.79 12.26 -24.74
CA CYS A 121 15.01 12.06 -25.53
C CYS A 121 16.28 12.57 -24.85
N CYS A 122 16.23 13.78 -24.27
CA CYS A 122 17.43 14.47 -23.81
C CYS A 122 18.03 13.83 -22.55
N ARG A 123 17.20 13.23 -21.67
CA ARG A 123 17.69 12.46 -20.51
C ARG A 123 18.54 11.25 -20.91
N LYS A 124 18.22 10.60 -22.04
CA LYS A 124 18.98 9.44 -22.52
C LYS A 124 20.41 9.82 -22.88
N ARG A 125 20.62 11.01 -23.47
CA ARG A 125 21.96 11.53 -23.78
C ARG A 125 22.69 12.11 -22.56
N GLU A 126 22.01 12.75 -21.63
CA GLU A 126 22.63 13.16 -20.35
C GLU A 126 23.23 11.97 -19.60
N ASN A 127 22.52 10.83 -19.58
CA ASN A 127 23.03 9.62 -18.96
C ASN A 127 24.23 9.04 -19.74
N GLN A 128 24.20 9.02 -21.07
CA GLN A 128 25.35 8.57 -21.89
C GLN A 128 26.60 9.47 -21.76
N ILE A 129 26.44 10.80 -21.68
CA ILE A 129 27.56 11.73 -21.46
C ILE A 129 28.15 11.53 -20.06
N ARG A 130 27.31 11.34 -19.02
CA ARG A 130 27.77 11.05 -17.65
C ARG A 130 28.41 9.67 -17.49
N GLU A 131 28.13 8.74 -18.39
CA GLU A 131 28.73 7.41 -18.45
C GLU A 131 30.09 7.46 -19.17
N ALA A 132 30.18 8.18 -20.30
CA ALA A 132 31.43 8.43 -21.02
C ALA A 132 32.46 9.23 -20.19
N LEU A 133 32.00 10.22 -19.40
CA LEU A 133 32.85 10.98 -18.47
C LEU A 133 33.26 10.17 -17.21
N ARG A 134 32.63 9.03 -16.94
CA ARG A 134 33.01 8.11 -15.86
C ARG A 134 34.05 7.08 -16.30
N CYS A 135 34.12 6.76 -17.60
CA CYS A 135 35.14 5.87 -18.17
C CYS A 135 36.48 6.57 -18.50
N THR A 136 36.63 7.86 -18.17
CA THR A 136 37.87 8.63 -18.37
C THR A 136 38.57 8.98 -17.05
N ARG A 137 38.30 8.24 -15.97
CA ARG A 137 39.08 8.23 -14.72
C ARG A 137 39.57 6.84 -14.39
#